data_AF-A0A0X8GMN8-F1
#
_entry.id   AF-A0A0X8GMN8-F1
#
_cell.length_a   1.000
_cell.length_b   1.000
_cell.length_c   1.000
_cell.angle_alpha   90.00
_cell.angle_beta   90.00
_cell.angle_gamma   90.00
#
_symmetry.space_group_name_H-M   'P 1'
#
loop_
_entity.id
_entity.type
_entity.pdbx_description
1 polymer ?
#
loop_
_entity_poly.entity_id
_entity_poly.type
_entity_poly.pdbx_seq_one_letter_code
_entity_poly.pdbx_strand_id
1 'polypeptide(L)'
;MQPIFKIVATAAGQATGRDITALLSDRLLSIRITDKAGMESDEAEISLDDRDGAVALPARGARLQISLGYQETGLTTLGSYRIDEVESSGPPQQITLRGRPADLSGTVKAVRRHAWENVTLAQVVKEIAQRNKLTPVCTMKARVERLDQVNESDIHFITRIARQYDATASVKAGKLLVVPRGGQTKSVSGKAIPLLVLHRADIKSWRYTLSDRNESGGVAVKSHNKKTGKTLEIIVPDKDNPSAPVRAARHSVPSTGRAGASAKGALERNNRSTGTLTLDLAGRADIVAERKISLSGVKLGVDGQWVVDTITHDFSANGWSSSLELVISKAQLKKSRKPAKKKKPAKKLVSITA
;
A
#
# COMPACT_ATOMS: atom_id res chain seq x y z
N MET A 1 29.06 -2.79 0.31
CA MET A 1 28.28 -2.64 1.55
C MET A 1 27.86 -4.02 2.01
N GLN A 2 28.19 -4.38 3.25
CA GLN A 2 27.87 -5.69 3.79
C GLN A 2 26.47 -5.66 4.42
N PRO A 3 25.49 -6.41 3.86
CA PRO A 3 24.14 -6.41 4.38
C PRO A 3 24.08 -7.23 5.67
N ILE A 4 23.40 -6.70 6.68
CA ILE A 4 23.22 -7.33 7.98
C ILE A 4 21.74 -7.37 8.34
N PHE A 5 21.36 -8.35 9.15
CA PHE A 5 20.01 -8.51 9.66
C PHE A 5 20.04 -8.68 11.17
N LYS A 6 18.91 -8.37 11.83
CA LYS A 6 18.68 -8.65 13.24
C LYS A 6 17.25 -9.10 13.44
N ILE A 7 17.08 -10.24 14.10
CA ILE A 7 15.78 -10.82 14.41
C ILE A 7 15.65 -10.98 15.92
N VAL A 8 14.70 -10.28 16.50
CA VAL A 8 14.34 -10.41 17.92
C VAL A 8 13.03 -11.18 18.00
N ALA A 9 13.06 -12.36 18.62
CA ALA A 9 11.90 -13.21 18.81
C ALA A 9 11.32 -13.02 20.22
N THR A 10 10.01 -12.82 20.29
CA THR A 10 9.26 -12.79 21.54
C THR A 10 8.29 -13.97 21.54
N ALA A 11 8.45 -14.89 22.48
CA ALA A 11 7.55 -16.03 22.61
C ALA A 11 6.12 -15.55 22.94
N ALA A 12 5.12 -16.35 22.55
CA ALA A 12 3.73 -16.04 22.85
C ALA A 12 3.53 -15.92 24.38
N GLY A 13 3.10 -14.74 24.85
CA GLY A 13 2.84 -14.47 26.26
C GLY A 13 4.01 -13.90 27.07
N GLN A 14 5.21 -13.74 26.47
CA GLN A 14 6.34 -13.09 27.11
C GLN A 14 6.45 -11.60 26.75
N ALA A 15 6.91 -10.78 27.70
CA ALA A 15 7.12 -9.34 27.50
C ALA A 15 8.52 -9.01 26.94
N THR A 16 9.51 -9.89 27.15
CA THR A 16 10.90 -9.69 26.76
C THR A 16 11.23 -10.47 25.49
N GLY A 17 11.71 -9.78 24.46
CA GLY A 17 12.25 -10.40 23.26
C GLY A 17 13.67 -10.91 23.47
N ARG A 18 13.99 -12.07 22.91
CA ARG A 18 15.33 -12.65 22.84
C ARG A 18 15.89 -12.43 21.45
N ASP A 19 17.14 -11.96 21.38
CA ASP A 19 17.86 -11.90 20.11
C ASP A 19 18.21 -13.32 19.66
N ILE A 20 17.71 -13.72 18.49
CA ILE A 20 17.97 -15.04 17.89
C ILE A 20 18.82 -14.93 16.63
N THR A 21 19.38 -13.76 16.36
CA THR A 21 20.14 -13.48 15.13
C THR A 21 21.31 -14.44 14.95
N ALA A 22 22.07 -14.71 16.01
CA ALA A 22 23.21 -15.64 15.96
C ALA A 22 22.81 -17.10 15.72
N LEU A 23 21.61 -17.50 16.16
CA LEU A 23 21.07 -18.84 15.91
C LEU A 23 20.61 -18.99 14.46
N LEU A 24 20.05 -17.91 13.89
CA LEU A 24 19.55 -17.90 12.52
C LEU A 24 20.67 -17.66 11.50
N SER A 25 21.75 -16.96 11.84
CA SER A 25 22.80 -16.57 10.88
C SER A 25 23.50 -17.74 10.20
N ASP A 26 23.63 -18.88 10.88
CA ASP A 26 24.22 -20.10 10.29
C ASP A 26 23.27 -20.79 9.30
N ARG A 27 21.95 -20.66 9.51
CA ARG A 27 20.91 -21.43 8.81
C ARG A 27 20.01 -20.57 7.92
N LEU A 28 20.21 -19.26 7.85
CA LEU A 28 19.34 -18.36 7.10
C LEU A 28 19.57 -18.51 5.60
N LEU A 29 18.52 -18.90 4.87
CA LEU A 29 18.54 -18.94 3.40
C LEU A 29 18.03 -17.62 2.82
N SER A 30 16.87 -17.15 3.31
CA SER A 30 16.30 -15.88 2.85
C SER A 30 15.34 -15.24 3.86
N ILE A 31 15.23 -13.92 3.78
CA ILE A 31 14.17 -13.12 4.41
C ILE A 31 13.49 -12.33 3.31
N ARG A 32 12.19 -12.51 3.18
CA ARG A 32 11.33 -11.73 2.29
C ARG A 32 10.32 -10.95 3.10
N ILE A 33 10.27 -9.64 2.90
CA ILE A 33 9.29 -8.77 3.55
C ILE A 33 8.55 -8.00 2.48
N THR A 34 7.22 -8.12 2.46
CA THR A 34 6.35 -7.35 1.59
C THR A 34 5.56 -6.35 2.43
N ASP A 35 5.65 -5.05 2.09
CA ASP A 35 4.80 -3.97 2.62
C ASP A 35 4.00 -3.41 1.45
N LYS A 36 2.67 -3.46 1.56
CA LYS A 36 1.74 -3.01 0.53
C LYS A 36 0.85 -1.91 1.06
N ALA A 37 0.39 -1.05 0.17
CA ALA A 37 -0.64 -0.06 0.46
C ALA A 37 -1.97 -0.76 0.86
N GLY A 38 -2.19 -0.94 2.17
CA GLY A 38 -3.39 -1.55 2.74
C GLY A 38 -3.12 -2.34 4.01
N MET A 39 -4.08 -3.19 4.40
CA MET A 39 -3.91 -4.19 5.48
C MET A 39 -3.79 -5.62 4.95
N GLU A 40 -4.15 -5.87 3.68
CA GLU A 40 -4.44 -7.23 3.21
C GLU A 40 -3.21 -7.99 2.69
N SER A 41 -2.03 -7.39 2.60
CA SER A 41 -0.91 -8.01 1.86
C SER A 41 0.47 -7.81 2.48
N ASP A 42 0.54 -7.36 3.72
CA ASP A 42 1.83 -7.29 4.42
C ASP A 42 2.18 -8.69 4.94
N GLU A 43 3.35 -9.18 4.58
CA GLU A 43 3.81 -10.53 4.88
C GLU A 43 5.32 -10.53 5.11
N ALA A 44 5.77 -11.34 6.06
CA ALA A 44 7.18 -11.69 6.23
C ALA A 44 7.34 -13.20 6.10
N GLU A 45 8.32 -13.61 5.32
CA GLU A 45 8.70 -14.99 5.07
C GLU A 45 10.19 -15.15 5.40
N ILE A 46 10.52 -16.15 6.22
CA ILE A 46 11.90 -16.48 6.58
C ILE A 46 12.11 -17.94 6.24
N SER A 47 13.08 -18.22 5.36
CA SER A 47 13.46 -19.57 4.99
C SER A 47 14.78 -19.95 5.64
N LEU A 48 14.79 -21.12 6.28
CA LEU A 48 15.89 -21.67 7.04
C LEU A 48 16.29 -23.04 6.51
N ASP A 49 17.57 -23.33 6.60
CA ASP A 49 18.17 -24.63 6.32
C ASP A 49 18.01 -25.55 7.53
N ASP A 50 17.35 -26.69 7.32
CA ASP A 50 17.12 -27.71 8.33
C ASP A 50 17.77 -29.05 7.93
N ARG A 51 18.96 -28.99 7.32
CA ARG A 51 19.76 -30.18 6.91
C ARG A 51 19.96 -31.27 7.97
N ASP A 52 19.89 -30.91 9.26
CA ASP A 52 20.14 -31.83 10.39
C ASP A 52 18.88 -32.07 11.26
N GLY A 53 17.73 -31.50 10.91
CA GLY A 53 16.54 -31.52 11.79
C GLY A 53 16.74 -30.78 13.13
N ALA A 54 17.77 -29.93 13.23
CA ALA A 54 18.17 -29.27 14.47
C ALA A 54 17.31 -28.05 14.81
N VAL A 55 16.55 -27.52 13.85
CA VAL A 55 15.73 -26.32 14.05
C VAL A 55 14.38 -26.72 14.65
N ALA A 56 14.22 -26.47 15.96
CA ALA A 56 12.94 -26.67 16.61
C ALA A 56 11.87 -25.75 16.00
N LEU A 57 10.70 -26.32 15.68
CA LEU A 57 9.57 -25.57 15.14
C LEU A 57 9.09 -24.54 16.18
N PRO A 58 9.05 -23.24 15.82
CA PRO A 58 8.61 -22.23 16.76
C PRO A 58 7.12 -22.40 17.10
N ALA A 59 6.76 -22.09 18.35
CA ALA A 59 5.36 -22.09 18.75
C ALA A 59 4.56 -21.08 17.91
N ARG A 60 3.39 -21.50 17.42
CA ARG A 60 2.48 -20.62 16.67
C ARG A 60 2.13 -19.40 17.51
N GLY A 61 2.20 -18.22 16.90
CA GLY A 61 1.92 -16.94 17.56
C GLY A 61 3.11 -16.25 18.22
N ALA A 62 4.32 -16.78 18.07
CA ALA A 62 5.55 -16.03 18.36
C ALA A 62 5.61 -14.75 17.51
N ARG A 63 6.19 -13.69 18.08
CA ARG A 63 6.40 -12.40 17.39
C ARG A 63 7.86 -12.26 17.02
N LEU A 64 8.13 -11.93 15.76
CA LEU A 64 9.46 -11.63 15.24
C LEU A 64 9.52 -10.15 14.87
N GLN A 65 10.45 -9.42 15.47
CA GLN A 65 10.83 -8.09 15.02
C GLN A 65 12.02 -8.24 14.07
N ILE A 66 11.83 -7.85 12.82
CA ILE A 66 12.84 -7.99 11.78
C ILE A 66 13.42 -6.61 11.45
N SER A 67 14.75 -6.52 11.51
CA SER A 67 15.50 -5.34 11.13
C SER A 67 16.54 -5.71 10.07
N LEU A 68 16.61 -4.92 9.00
CA LEU A 68 17.58 -5.07 7.92
C LEU A 68 18.40 -3.78 7.79
N GLY A 69 19.63 -3.90 7.30
CA GLY A 69 20.50 -2.75 7.11
C GLY A 69 21.84 -3.14 6.51
N TYR A 70 22.76 -2.18 6.53
CA TYR A 70 24.16 -2.42 6.20
C TYR A 70 25.03 -2.16 7.43
N GLN A 71 26.19 -2.81 7.51
CA GLN A 71 27.11 -2.61 8.62
C GLN A 71 27.54 -1.14 8.76
N GLU A 72 27.64 -0.44 7.62
CA GLU A 72 28.08 0.94 7.54
C GLU A 72 26.99 1.96 7.91
N THR A 73 25.72 1.66 7.64
CA THR A 73 24.58 2.58 7.86
C THR A 73 23.73 2.22 9.07
N GLY A 74 23.93 1.04 9.65
CA GLY A 74 23.17 0.52 10.76
C GLY A 74 21.89 -0.21 10.34
N LEU A 75 21.25 -0.82 11.34
CA LEU A 75 20.01 -1.59 11.19
C LEU A 75 18.79 -0.69 11.31
N THR A 76 17.81 -0.89 10.44
CA THR A 76 16.49 -0.26 10.53
C THR A 76 15.43 -1.32 10.75
N THR A 77 14.55 -1.13 11.71
CA THR A 77 13.40 -2.03 11.93
C THR A 77 12.38 -1.85 10.83
N LEU A 78 12.11 -2.92 10.08
CA LEU A 78 11.11 -2.92 9.01
C LEU A 78 9.71 -3.22 9.54
N GLY A 79 9.59 -4.12 10.53
CA GLY A 79 8.30 -4.46 11.12
C GLY A 79 8.36 -5.50 12.23
N SER A 80 7.20 -5.70 12.87
CA SER A 80 6.96 -6.78 13.80
C SER A 80 5.87 -7.69 13.24
N TYR A 81 6.18 -8.97 13.12
CA TYR A 81 5.36 -9.99 12.48
C TYR A 81 5.04 -11.10 13.46
N ARG A 82 3.78 -11.52 13.51
CA ARG A 82 3.36 -12.71 14.25
C ARG A 82 3.38 -13.90 13.30
N ILE A 83 4.14 -14.93 13.65
CA ILE A 83 4.18 -16.19 12.90
C ILE A 83 2.86 -16.92 13.08
N ASP A 84 2.19 -17.19 11.96
CA ASP A 84 0.94 -17.93 11.90
C ASP A 84 1.07 -19.26 11.17
N GLU A 85 2.05 -19.39 10.28
CA GLU A 85 2.32 -20.60 9.53
C GLU A 85 3.79 -20.99 9.60
N VAL A 86 4.02 -22.29 9.79
CA VAL A 86 5.33 -22.93 9.85
C VAL A 86 5.25 -24.13 8.92
N GLU A 87 6.02 -24.09 7.86
CA GLU A 87 6.11 -25.13 6.84
C GLU A 87 7.47 -25.83 6.97
N SER A 88 7.48 -27.16 6.83
CA SER A 88 8.69 -27.97 6.74
C SER A 88 8.61 -28.80 5.47
N SER A 89 9.65 -28.73 4.64
CA SER A 89 9.72 -29.38 3.32
C SER A 89 11.07 -30.08 3.13
N GLY A 90 11.18 -30.96 2.12
CA GLY A 90 12.44 -31.60 1.71
C GLY A 90 12.32 -32.38 0.39
N PRO A 91 13.41 -32.93 -0.17
CA PRO A 91 14.81 -32.48 -0.16
C PRO A 91 15.07 -31.33 -1.18
N PRO A 92 15.94 -30.34 -0.88
CA PRO A 92 16.69 -30.19 0.37
C PRO A 92 15.78 -29.77 1.54
N GLN A 93 16.11 -30.22 2.75
CA GLN A 93 15.28 -30.00 3.94
C GLN A 93 15.28 -28.53 4.38
N GLN A 94 14.11 -27.93 4.47
CA GLN A 94 13.94 -26.49 4.75
C GLN A 94 12.77 -26.25 5.71
N ILE A 95 12.85 -25.15 6.44
CA ILE A 95 11.75 -24.62 7.24
C ILE A 95 11.42 -23.21 6.75
N THR A 96 10.15 -22.96 6.46
CA THR A 96 9.64 -21.64 6.07
C THR A 96 8.70 -21.13 7.14
N LEU A 97 9.02 -19.98 7.71
CA LEU A 97 8.20 -19.27 8.68
C LEU A 97 7.48 -18.13 7.96
N ARG A 98 6.15 -18.17 7.94
CA ARG A 98 5.32 -17.08 7.41
C ARG A 98 4.63 -16.36 8.56
N GLY A 99 4.59 -15.04 8.45
CA GLY A 99 3.99 -14.18 9.46
C GLY A 99 3.35 -12.93 8.88
N ARG A 100 2.26 -12.52 9.52
CA ARG A 100 1.56 -11.26 9.23
C ARG A 100 1.86 -10.21 10.29
N PRO A 101 1.66 -8.90 10.03
CA PRO A 101 1.89 -7.85 11.02
C PRO A 101 1.26 -8.19 12.38
N ALA A 102 2.03 -8.06 13.46
CA ALA A 102 1.62 -8.45 14.81
C ALA A 102 0.36 -7.70 15.29
N ASP A 103 0.18 -6.48 14.78
CA ASP A 103 -0.97 -5.61 15.05
C ASP A 103 -2.30 -6.12 14.45
N LEU A 104 -2.25 -7.06 13.48
CA LEU A 104 -3.44 -7.64 12.84
C LEU A 104 -3.94 -8.92 13.55
N SER A 105 -3.53 -9.14 14.80
CA SER A 105 -3.88 -10.35 15.55
C SER A 105 -5.03 -10.14 16.54
N GLY A 106 -5.82 -11.20 16.80
CA GLY A 106 -6.89 -11.19 17.80
C GLY A 106 -8.29 -10.86 17.25
N THR A 107 -9.08 -10.11 18.02
CA THR A 107 -10.51 -9.82 17.78
C THR A 107 -10.80 -9.08 16.48
N VAL A 108 -9.78 -8.48 15.86
CA VAL A 108 -9.92 -7.75 14.58
C VAL A 108 -10.32 -8.68 13.42
N LYS A 109 -10.03 -9.99 13.57
CA LYS A 109 -10.46 -11.03 12.62
C LYS A 109 -11.85 -11.61 12.96
N ALA A 110 -12.41 -11.29 14.12
CA ALA A 110 -13.71 -11.82 14.52
C ALA A 110 -14.80 -11.27 13.60
N VAL A 111 -15.63 -12.17 13.11
CA VAL A 111 -16.76 -11.86 12.25
C VAL A 111 -17.87 -11.23 13.07
N ARG A 112 -18.47 -10.14 12.57
CA ARG A 112 -19.50 -9.39 13.31
C ARG A 112 -20.69 -9.00 12.45
N ARG A 113 -21.75 -8.60 13.17
CA ARG A 113 -22.92 -7.92 12.64
C ARG A 113 -23.10 -6.60 13.37
N HIS A 114 -23.08 -5.50 12.63
CA HIS A 114 -23.30 -4.17 13.18
C HIS A 114 -23.80 -3.24 12.08
N ALA A 115 -24.68 -2.31 12.44
CA ALA A 115 -25.18 -1.30 11.53
C ALA A 115 -24.82 0.09 12.06
N TRP A 116 -24.41 0.97 11.17
CA TRP A 116 -24.18 2.38 11.45
C TRP A 116 -25.11 3.23 10.60
N GLU A 117 -25.71 4.25 11.21
CA GLU A 117 -26.61 5.17 10.54
C GLU A 117 -26.23 6.62 10.84
N ASN A 118 -26.18 7.46 9.81
CA ASN A 118 -25.89 8.89 9.91
C ASN A 118 -24.60 9.27 10.67
N VAL A 119 -23.58 8.42 10.59
CA VAL A 119 -22.28 8.64 11.24
C VAL A 119 -21.24 9.20 10.27
N THR A 120 -20.15 9.71 10.81
CA THR A 120 -18.96 10.04 10.03
C THR A 120 -18.02 8.85 9.92
N LEU A 121 -17.24 8.78 8.84
CA LEU A 121 -16.21 7.75 8.68
C LEU A 121 -15.20 7.76 9.85
N ALA A 122 -14.89 8.93 10.40
CA ALA A 122 -14.04 9.07 11.58
C ALA A 122 -14.64 8.44 12.83
N GLN A 123 -15.96 8.54 13.04
CA GLN A 123 -16.65 7.87 14.15
C GLN A 123 -16.61 6.34 14.00
N VAL A 124 -16.84 5.82 12.79
CA VAL A 124 -16.74 4.37 12.50
C VAL A 124 -15.33 3.86 12.80
N VAL A 125 -14.30 4.57 12.33
CA VAL A 125 -12.90 4.23 12.62
C VAL A 125 -12.60 4.28 14.12
N LYS A 126 -13.10 5.30 14.83
CA LYS A 126 -12.92 5.45 16.27
C LYS A 126 -13.48 4.26 17.04
N GLU A 127 -14.70 3.86 16.72
CA GLU A 127 -15.38 2.76 17.38
C GLU A 127 -14.67 1.42 17.12
N ILE A 128 -14.28 1.15 15.88
CA ILE A 128 -13.52 -0.07 15.52
C ILE A 128 -12.15 -0.10 16.21
N ALA A 129 -11.46 1.04 16.27
CA ALA A 129 -10.16 1.14 16.92
C ALA A 129 -10.28 0.87 18.43
N GLN A 130 -11.23 1.51 19.10
CA GLN A 130 -11.49 1.32 20.54
C GLN A 130 -11.80 -0.15 20.87
N ARG A 131 -12.67 -0.79 20.08
CA ARG A 131 -13.02 -2.21 20.23
C ARG A 131 -11.80 -3.14 20.17
N ASN A 132 -10.80 -2.76 19.37
CA ASN A 132 -9.58 -3.56 19.17
C ASN A 132 -8.37 -3.03 19.94
N LYS A 133 -8.56 -2.10 20.90
CA LYS A 133 -7.49 -1.47 21.70
C LYS A 133 -6.43 -0.75 20.84
N LEU A 134 -6.85 -0.20 19.71
CA LEU A 134 -6.02 0.58 18.79
C LEU A 134 -6.34 2.07 18.93
N THR A 135 -5.37 2.92 18.61
CA THR A 135 -5.59 4.36 18.50
C THR A 135 -6.11 4.72 17.11
N PRO A 136 -7.29 5.37 16.98
CA PRO A 136 -7.82 5.74 15.67
C PRO A 136 -7.12 6.98 15.09
N VAL A 137 -6.77 6.92 13.81
CA VAL A 137 -6.36 8.08 13.02
C VAL A 137 -7.08 8.08 11.69
N CYS A 138 -7.95 9.07 11.49
CA CYS A 138 -8.71 9.23 10.25
C CYS A 138 -8.59 10.68 9.78
N THR A 139 -8.03 10.88 8.58
CA THR A 139 -7.95 12.21 7.96
C THR A 139 -9.11 12.49 7.00
N MET A 140 -9.95 11.49 6.76
CA MET A 140 -11.04 11.54 5.78
C MET A 140 -12.31 12.15 6.40
N LYS A 141 -12.80 13.24 5.81
CA LYS A 141 -14.09 13.85 6.16
C LYS A 141 -15.17 13.33 5.21
N ALA A 142 -15.85 12.26 5.61
CA ALA A 142 -16.97 11.70 4.86
C ALA A 142 -18.13 11.39 5.80
N ARG A 143 -19.35 11.81 5.41
CA ARG A 143 -20.58 11.39 6.06
C ARG A 143 -21.08 10.10 5.42
N VAL A 144 -21.58 9.22 6.27
CA VAL A 144 -22.08 7.91 5.92
C VAL A 144 -23.55 7.84 6.32
N GLU A 145 -24.44 7.71 5.34
CA GLU A 145 -25.87 7.57 5.59
C GLU A 145 -26.20 6.24 6.28
N ARG A 146 -25.70 5.13 5.71
CA ARG A 146 -25.83 3.81 6.28
C ARG A 146 -24.69 2.89 5.87
N LEU A 147 -24.15 2.15 6.83
CA LEU A 147 -23.24 1.03 6.62
C LEU A 147 -23.67 -0.17 7.41
N ASP A 148 -23.62 -1.32 6.78
CA ASP A 148 -23.87 -2.60 7.42
C ASP A 148 -22.56 -3.42 7.33
N GLN A 149 -22.10 -3.89 8.48
CA GLN A 149 -21.13 -4.98 8.62
C GLN A 149 -21.97 -6.23 8.85
N VAL A 150 -21.96 -7.16 7.90
CA VAL A 150 -22.79 -8.38 7.96
C VAL A 150 -21.88 -9.57 7.72
N ASN A 151 -21.67 -10.37 8.76
CA ASN A 151 -20.76 -11.51 8.74
C ASN A 151 -19.38 -11.12 8.18
N GLU A 152 -18.90 -9.96 8.59
CA GLU A 152 -17.65 -9.38 8.10
C GLU A 152 -16.75 -9.02 9.29
N SER A 153 -15.45 -9.26 9.18
CA SER A 153 -14.48 -8.87 10.21
C SER A 153 -14.24 -7.37 10.21
N ASP A 154 -13.77 -6.82 11.33
CA ASP A 154 -13.49 -5.38 11.43
C ASP A 154 -12.43 -4.93 10.40
N ILE A 155 -11.43 -5.77 10.12
CA ILE A 155 -10.40 -5.53 9.07
C ILE A 155 -11.02 -5.48 7.68
N HIS A 156 -11.81 -6.49 7.32
CA HIS A 156 -12.40 -6.57 6.00
C HIS A 156 -13.40 -5.42 5.79
N PHE A 157 -14.21 -5.14 6.81
CA PHE A 157 -15.14 -4.01 6.81
C PHE A 157 -14.42 -2.70 6.57
N ILE A 158 -13.42 -2.35 7.39
CA ILE A 158 -12.76 -1.05 7.24
C ILE A 158 -11.98 -0.94 5.93
N THR A 159 -11.37 -2.03 5.46
CA THR A 159 -10.66 -2.07 4.18
C THR A 159 -11.62 -1.86 3.01
N ARG A 160 -12.79 -2.51 3.05
CA ARG A 160 -13.85 -2.33 2.06
C ARG A 160 -14.35 -0.89 2.04
N ILE A 161 -14.59 -0.27 3.20
CA ILE A 161 -15.05 1.12 3.28
C ILE A 161 -13.95 2.08 2.79
N ALA A 162 -12.71 1.91 3.24
CA ALA A 162 -11.60 2.74 2.78
C ALA A 162 -11.46 2.70 1.26
N ARG A 163 -11.54 1.51 0.65
CA ARG A 163 -11.54 1.33 -0.81
C ARG A 163 -12.66 2.11 -1.52
N GLN A 164 -13.83 2.25 -0.92
CA GLN A 164 -14.95 3.02 -1.51
C GLN A 164 -14.65 4.52 -1.54
N TYR A 165 -13.90 5.03 -0.57
CA TYR A 165 -13.56 6.46 -0.45
C TYR A 165 -12.17 6.81 -0.99
N ASP A 166 -11.54 5.92 -1.78
CA ASP A 166 -10.14 6.05 -2.24
C ASP A 166 -9.13 6.26 -1.10
N ALA A 167 -9.36 5.59 0.01
CA ALA A 167 -8.49 5.58 1.18
C ALA A 167 -7.81 4.21 1.33
N THR A 168 -6.65 4.25 1.97
CA THR A 168 -5.91 3.09 2.45
C THR A 168 -6.18 2.97 3.94
N ALA A 169 -6.56 1.76 4.36
CA ALA A 169 -6.65 1.41 5.75
C ALA A 169 -5.43 0.55 6.09
N SER A 170 -4.71 0.86 7.17
CA SER A 170 -3.55 0.09 7.66
C SER A 170 -3.52 0.10 9.20
N VAL A 171 -2.92 -0.92 9.82
CA VAL A 171 -2.62 -0.91 11.25
C VAL A 171 -1.10 -0.89 11.42
N LYS A 172 -0.58 0.18 12.00
CA LYS A 172 0.86 0.34 12.25
C LYS A 172 1.09 0.91 13.64
N ALA A 173 1.97 0.27 14.42
CA ALA A 173 2.37 0.69 15.76
C ALA A 173 1.17 0.89 16.70
N GLY A 174 0.21 -0.04 16.70
CA GLY A 174 -0.99 0.03 17.53
C GLY A 174 -1.99 1.13 17.14
N LYS A 175 -1.87 1.70 15.93
CA LYS A 175 -2.79 2.70 15.40
C LYS A 175 -3.54 2.18 14.18
N LEU A 176 -4.85 2.35 14.15
CA LEU A 176 -5.68 2.12 12.97
C LEU A 176 -5.69 3.41 12.13
N LEU A 177 -5.02 3.36 10.98
CA LEU A 177 -4.83 4.48 10.07
C LEU A 177 -5.82 4.35 8.91
N VAL A 178 -6.62 5.39 8.67
CA VAL A 178 -7.44 5.53 7.46
C VAL A 178 -7.13 6.86 6.79
N VAL A 179 -6.40 6.77 5.70
CA VAL A 179 -5.76 7.91 5.03
C VAL A 179 -6.04 7.86 3.52
N PRO A 180 -6.19 9.01 2.83
CA PRO A 180 -6.40 9.00 1.39
C PRO A 180 -5.19 8.41 0.65
N ARG A 181 -5.48 7.66 -0.42
CA ARG A 181 -4.48 7.01 -1.27
C ARG A 181 -3.89 8.01 -2.28
N GLY A 182 -2.65 7.78 -2.69
CA GLY A 182 -1.94 8.65 -3.65
C GLY A 182 -0.76 9.41 -3.04
N GLY A 183 -0.19 8.83 -1.98
CA GLY A 183 1.01 9.31 -1.33
C GLY A 183 0.72 10.37 -0.27
N GLN A 184 1.13 10.06 0.95
CA GLN A 184 0.98 10.96 2.08
C GLN A 184 1.97 12.12 1.98
N THR A 185 1.48 13.36 2.09
CA THR A 185 2.35 14.54 2.23
C THR A 185 2.64 14.86 3.69
N LYS A 186 1.84 14.32 4.61
CA LYS A 186 1.98 14.47 6.05
C LYS A 186 1.91 13.11 6.72
N SER A 187 2.78 12.90 7.69
CA SER A 187 2.73 11.74 8.57
C SER A 187 1.46 11.76 9.41
N VAL A 188 1.20 10.63 10.08
CA VAL A 188 0.20 10.47 11.13
C VAL A 188 0.34 11.53 12.23
N SER A 189 1.56 12.04 12.47
CA SER A 189 1.86 13.13 13.42
C SER A 189 1.79 14.54 12.82
N GLY A 190 1.36 14.67 11.56
CA GLY A 190 1.23 15.96 10.87
C GLY A 190 2.53 16.51 10.28
N LYS A 191 3.68 15.84 10.49
CA LYS A 191 4.99 16.25 9.95
C LYS A 191 5.04 16.00 8.45
N ALA A 192 5.64 16.90 7.68
CA ALA A 192 5.83 16.68 6.25
C ALA A 192 6.72 15.45 6.01
N ILE A 193 6.27 14.54 5.15
CA ILE A 193 7.10 13.39 4.74
C ILE A 193 7.99 13.88 3.59
N PRO A 194 9.32 13.86 3.74
CA PRO A 194 10.22 14.35 2.69
C PRO A 194 10.11 13.45 1.46
N LEU A 195 10.03 14.11 0.30
CA LEU A 195 10.03 13.46 -1.01
C LEU A 195 11.36 12.73 -1.20
N LEU A 196 11.31 11.43 -1.44
CA LEU A 196 12.52 10.67 -1.73
C LEU A 196 12.88 10.86 -3.20
N VAL A 197 14.10 11.32 -3.48
CA VAL A 197 14.59 11.44 -4.86
C VAL A 197 15.40 10.19 -5.19
N LEU A 198 15.06 9.53 -6.30
CA LEU A 198 15.84 8.44 -6.88
C LEU A 198 16.44 8.90 -8.20
N HIS A 199 17.73 8.65 -8.36
CA HIS A 199 18.47 8.88 -9.58
C HIS A 199 18.69 7.58 -10.33
N ARG A 200 19.02 7.69 -11.63
CA ARG A 200 19.36 6.54 -12.47
C ARG A 200 20.45 5.63 -11.87
N ALA A 201 21.40 6.20 -11.14
CA ALA A 201 22.50 5.47 -10.49
C ALA A 201 22.02 4.54 -9.36
N ASP A 202 20.89 4.86 -8.71
CA ASP A 202 20.33 4.06 -7.61
C ASP A 202 19.62 2.80 -8.11
N ILE A 203 19.31 2.75 -9.41
CA ILE A 203 18.38 1.80 -10.02
C ILE A 203 19.14 0.73 -10.79
N LYS A 204 18.95 -0.53 -10.40
CA LYS A 204 19.51 -1.71 -11.09
C LYS A 204 18.71 -2.02 -12.34
N SER A 205 17.39 -2.09 -12.21
CA SER A 205 16.45 -2.47 -13.26
C SER A 205 15.17 -1.63 -13.14
N TRP A 206 14.52 -1.35 -14.27
CA TRP A 206 13.20 -0.73 -14.27
C TRP A 206 12.31 -1.28 -15.39
N ARG A 207 11.01 -1.32 -15.13
CA ARG A 207 9.98 -1.63 -16.11
C ARG A 207 8.85 -0.63 -15.99
N TYR A 208 8.64 0.16 -17.05
CA TYR A 208 7.52 1.09 -17.15
C TYR A 208 6.42 0.51 -18.03
N THR A 209 5.17 0.63 -17.61
CA THR A 209 4.00 0.22 -18.39
C THR A 209 2.95 1.32 -18.31
N LEU A 210 2.44 1.72 -19.47
CA LEU A 210 1.30 2.62 -19.62
C LEU A 210 0.18 1.83 -20.29
N SER A 211 -1.01 1.85 -19.71
CA SER A 211 -2.17 1.10 -20.21
C SER A 211 -3.40 1.99 -20.33
N ASP A 212 -3.92 2.08 -21.56
CA ASP A 212 -5.15 2.80 -21.86
C ASP A 212 -6.40 2.00 -21.44
N ARG A 213 -6.24 0.71 -21.09
CA ARG A 213 -7.35 -0.18 -20.70
C ARG A 213 -8.16 0.36 -19.53
N ASN A 214 -7.47 1.05 -18.62
CA ASN A 214 -8.06 1.63 -17.42
C ASN A 214 -8.25 3.15 -17.54
N GLU A 215 -7.96 3.75 -18.69
CA GLU A 215 -8.37 5.12 -18.92
C GLU A 215 -9.90 5.22 -19.00
N SER A 216 -10.44 6.29 -18.42
CA SER A 216 -11.87 6.51 -18.37
C SER A 216 -12.17 8.00 -18.36
N GLY A 217 -13.17 8.44 -19.12
CA GLY A 217 -13.67 9.82 -19.04
C GLY A 217 -14.64 10.05 -17.90
N GLY A 218 -14.86 9.01 -17.09
CA GLY A 218 -15.65 9.06 -15.86
C GLY A 218 -16.00 7.67 -15.37
N VAL A 219 -16.61 7.60 -14.19
CA VAL A 219 -17.20 6.37 -13.68
C VAL A 219 -18.68 6.60 -13.35
N ALA A 220 -19.52 5.70 -13.86
CA ALA A 220 -20.95 5.65 -13.57
C ALA A 220 -21.24 4.56 -12.53
N VAL A 221 -21.95 4.90 -11.46
CA VAL A 221 -22.39 3.94 -10.44
C VAL A 221 -23.91 3.98 -10.35
N LYS A 222 -24.52 2.79 -10.44
CA LYS A 222 -25.97 2.63 -10.28
C LYS A 222 -26.37 2.65 -8.81
N SER A 223 -27.47 3.31 -8.50
CA SER A 223 -28.08 3.37 -7.18
C SER A 223 -29.59 3.21 -7.27
N HIS A 224 -30.24 2.66 -6.24
CA HIS A 224 -31.69 2.51 -6.23
C HIS A 224 -32.33 3.58 -5.34
N ASN A 225 -33.32 4.29 -5.89
CA ASN A 225 -34.10 5.22 -5.09
C ASN A 225 -35.22 4.47 -4.37
N LYS A 226 -35.15 4.40 -3.04
CA LYS A 226 -36.14 3.72 -2.19
C LYS A 226 -37.55 4.30 -2.30
N LYS A 227 -37.69 5.61 -2.61
CA LYS A 227 -38.99 6.28 -2.68
C LYS A 227 -39.70 6.06 -4.01
N THR A 228 -38.94 6.00 -5.12
CA THR A 228 -39.51 5.92 -6.47
C THR A 228 -39.36 4.55 -7.13
N GLY A 229 -38.58 3.64 -6.54
CA GLY A 229 -38.27 2.32 -7.10
C GLY A 229 -37.35 2.35 -8.33
N LYS A 230 -36.97 3.54 -8.82
CA LYS A 230 -36.16 3.70 -10.03
C LYS A 230 -34.67 3.55 -9.75
N THR A 231 -33.96 2.94 -10.70
CA THR A 231 -32.49 2.92 -10.72
C THR A 231 -31.97 4.26 -11.23
N LEU A 232 -31.18 4.94 -10.42
CA LEU A 232 -30.47 6.16 -10.75
C LEU A 232 -29.03 5.82 -11.14
N GLU A 233 -28.51 6.46 -12.17
CA GLU A 233 -27.10 6.35 -12.55
C GLU A 233 -26.37 7.65 -12.21
N ILE A 234 -25.35 7.54 -11.37
CA ILE A 234 -24.56 8.68 -10.90
C ILE A 234 -23.20 8.63 -11.56
N ILE A 235 -22.90 9.64 -12.37
CA ILE A 235 -21.68 9.74 -13.15
C ILE A 235 -20.75 10.76 -12.50
N VAL A 236 -19.51 10.34 -12.22
CA VAL A 236 -18.42 11.24 -11.85
C VAL A 236 -17.48 11.36 -13.06
N PRO A 237 -17.47 12.49 -13.76
CA PRO A 237 -16.63 12.69 -14.94
C PRO A 237 -15.16 12.90 -14.57
N ASP A 238 -14.25 12.41 -15.41
CA ASP A 238 -12.83 12.77 -15.38
C ASP A 238 -12.62 14.08 -16.14
N LYS A 239 -12.34 15.16 -15.40
CA LYS A 239 -12.06 16.47 -15.99
C LYS A 239 -10.76 16.48 -16.80
N ASP A 240 -9.83 15.58 -16.48
CA ASP A 240 -8.52 15.52 -17.12
C ASP A 240 -8.53 14.61 -18.37
N ASN A 241 -9.61 13.86 -18.64
CA ASN A 241 -9.75 13.02 -19.83
C ASN A 241 -11.22 12.92 -20.31
N PRO A 242 -11.88 14.04 -20.66
CA PRO A 242 -13.32 14.05 -20.95
C PRO A 242 -13.73 13.27 -22.21
N SER A 243 -12.78 12.99 -23.12
CA SER A 243 -13.02 12.28 -24.37
C SER A 243 -13.05 10.75 -24.23
N ALA A 244 -12.52 10.21 -23.13
CA ALA A 244 -12.49 8.76 -22.90
C ALA A 244 -13.88 8.21 -22.51
N PRO A 245 -14.16 6.92 -22.75
CA PRO A 245 -15.45 6.33 -22.41
C PRO A 245 -15.70 6.33 -20.89
N VAL A 246 -16.96 6.56 -20.50
CA VAL A 246 -17.40 6.43 -19.12
C VAL A 246 -17.51 4.96 -18.77
N ARG A 247 -16.89 4.55 -17.66
CA ARG A 247 -16.91 3.16 -17.21
C ARG A 247 -18.04 2.95 -16.21
N ALA A 248 -18.88 1.95 -16.47
CA ALA A 248 -19.88 1.52 -15.51
C ALA A 248 -19.23 0.68 -14.39
N ALA A 249 -19.52 1.01 -13.14
CA ALA A 249 -19.19 0.18 -12.00
C ALA A 249 -20.03 -1.10 -12.02
N ARG A 250 -19.40 -2.22 -11.68
CA ARG A 250 -20.03 -3.55 -11.72
C ARG A 250 -21.14 -3.73 -10.68
N HIS A 251 -21.05 -3.05 -9.55
CA HIS A 251 -21.97 -3.22 -8.43
C HIS A 251 -22.73 -1.93 -8.15
N SER A 252 -24.04 -2.07 -7.89
CA SER A 252 -24.88 -0.97 -7.46
C SER A 252 -24.68 -0.68 -5.97
N VAL A 253 -25.08 0.53 -5.55
CA VAL A 253 -25.03 0.92 -4.13
C VAL A 253 -26.36 1.50 -3.64
N PRO A 254 -26.75 1.32 -2.36
CA PRO A 254 -28.07 1.66 -1.83
C PRO A 254 -28.40 3.15 -1.76
N SER A 255 -27.41 4.05 -1.82
CA SER A 255 -27.61 5.49 -1.63
C SER A 255 -26.84 6.29 -2.67
N THR A 256 -27.40 7.43 -3.08
CA THR A 256 -26.81 8.34 -4.06
C THR A 256 -25.49 8.94 -3.59
N GLY A 257 -25.38 9.35 -2.31
CA GLY A 257 -24.13 9.84 -1.74
C GLY A 257 -22.99 8.81 -1.80
N ARG A 258 -23.30 7.53 -1.49
CA ARG A 258 -22.35 6.42 -1.62
C ARG A 258 -22.00 6.10 -3.06
N ALA A 259 -22.92 6.29 -4.01
CA ALA A 259 -22.65 6.11 -5.43
C ALA A 259 -21.64 7.14 -5.93
N GLY A 260 -21.80 8.41 -5.56
CA GLY A 260 -20.83 9.46 -5.86
C GLY A 260 -19.45 9.18 -5.26
N ALA A 261 -19.38 8.77 -3.99
CA ALA A 261 -18.12 8.39 -3.35
C ALA A 261 -17.45 7.20 -4.04
N SER A 262 -18.22 6.14 -4.31
CA SER A 262 -17.72 4.93 -4.99
C SER A 262 -17.28 5.23 -6.43
N ALA A 263 -18.01 6.07 -7.16
CA ALA A 263 -17.66 6.49 -8.50
C ALA A 263 -16.34 7.28 -8.50
N LYS A 264 -16.21 8.23 -7.58
CA LYS A 264 -14.97 8.98 -7.38
C LYS A 264 -13.80 8.05 -7.03
N GLY A 265 -13.99 7.12 -6.10
CA GLY A 265 -12.92 6.20 -5.70
C GLY A 265 -12.53 5.21 -6.79
N ALA A 266 -13.49 4.75 -7.59
CA ALA A 266 -13.21 3.93 -8.76
C ALA A 266 -12.46 4.73 -9.84
N LEU A 267 -12.85 5.99 -10.10
CA LEU A 267 -12.17 6.85 -11.05
C LEU A 267 -10.71 7.07 -10.66
N GLU A 268 -10.45 7.39 -9.40
CA GLU A 268 -9.09 7.61 -8.91
C GLU A 268 -8.24 6.33 -8.93
N ARG A 269 -8.86 5.17 -8.66
CA ARG A 269 -8.19 3.87 -8.79
C ARG A 269 -7.82 3.57 -10.24
N ASN A 270 -8.74 3.78 -11.18
CA ASN A 270 -8.52 3.62 -12.60
C ASN A 270 -7.34 4.49 -13.04
N ASN A 271 -7.39 5.77 -12.68
CA ASN A 271 -6.34 6.75 -12.97
C ASN A 271 -4.98 6.39 -12.36
N ARG A 272 -4.92 5.78 -11.17
CA ARG A 272 -3.66 5.27 -10.58
C ARG A 272 -3.11 4.05 -11.32
N SER A 273 -3.98 3.23 -11.91
CA SER A 273 -3.59 2.02 -12.64
C SER A 273 -3.23 2.24 -14.11
N THR A 274 -3.30 3.47 -14.62
CA THR A 274 -2.94 3.77 -16.01
C THR A 274 -1.43 3.65 -16.23
N GLY A 275 -0.62 4.06 -15.25
CA GLY A 275 0.84 3.96 -15.31
C GLY A 275 1.38 3.18 -14.13
N THR A 276 2.13 2.12 -14.41
CA THR A 276 2.86 1.34 -13.41
C THR A 276 4.36 1.35 -13.72
N LEU A 277 5.17 1.39 -12.66
CA LEU A 277 6.63 1.38 -12.77
C LEU A 277 7.18 0.40 -11.73
N THR A 278 7.87 -0.65 -12.18
CA THR A 278 8.62 -1.54 -11.30
C THR A 278 10.07 -1.09 -11.27
N LEU A 279 10.67 -0.98 -10.08
CA LEU A 279 12.09 -0.65 -9.89
C LEU A 279 12.77 -1.70 -9.03
N ASP A 280 13.96 -2.13 -9.42
CA ASP A 280 14.83 -2.93 -8.55
C ASP A 280 16.01 -2.09 -8.08
N LEU A 281 16.18 -2.01 -6.76
CA LEU A 281 17.21 -1.22 -6.10
C LEU A 281 18.15 -2.10 -5.28
N ALA A 282 19.29 -1.54 -4.89
CA ALA A 282 19.99 -2.05 -3.72
C ALA A 282 19.09 -1.97 -2.48
N GLY A 283 19.34 -2.83 -1.50
CA GLY A 283 18.61 -2.88 -0.24
C GLY A 283 18.45 -1.51 0.42
N ARG A 284 17.22 -1.08 0.68
CA ARG A 284 16.92 0.24 1.25
C ARG A 284 15.76 0.18 2.22
N ALA A 285 16.01 0.47 3.49
CA ALA A 285 14.99 0.43 4.55
C ALA A 285 14.23 1.76 4.72
N ASP A 286 14.62 2.81 4.00
CA ASP A 286 13.94 4.10 4.05
C ASP A 286 12.64 4.11 3.24
N ILE A 287 12.42 3.15 2.35
CA ILE A 287 11.26 3.11 1.46
C ILE A 287 10.15 2.27 2.09
N VAL A 288 8.93 2.79 2.09
CA VAL A 288 7.71 2.13 2.60
C VAL A 288 6.53 2.39 1.67
N ALA A 289 5.49 1.57 1.76
CA ALA A 289 4.27 1.77 0.98
C ALA A 289 3.62 3.15 1.26
N GLU A 290 2.92 3.70 0.26
CA GLU A 290 2.36 5.06 0.24
C GLU A 290 3.39 6.21 0.32
N ARG A 291 4.69 5.92 0.25
CA ARG A 291 5.71 6.97 0.13
C ARG A 291 5.73 7.53 -1.30
N LYS A 292 5.92 8.85 -1.42
CA LYS A 292 6.16 9.50 -2.72
C LYS A 292 7.63 9.45 -3.08
N ILE A 293 7.90 9.09 -4.33
CA ILE A 293 9.23 9.03 -4.92
C ILE A 293 9.27 9.99 -6.12
N SER A 294 10.35 10.74 -6.24
CA SER A 294 10.67 11.54 -7.41
C SER A 294 11.78 10.87 -8.19
N LEU A 295 11.46 10.41 -9.39
CA LEU A 295 12.41 9.75 -10.28
C LEU A 295 13.06 10.78 -11.22
N SER A 296 14.36 10.68 -11.40
CA SER A 296 15.11 11.53 -12.34
C SER A 296 16.21 10.78 -13.09
N GLY A 297 16.33 11.07 -14.39
CA GLY A 297 17.42 10.58 -15.23
C GLY A 297 17.20 9.18 -15.81
N VAL A 298 15.98 8.62 -15.73
CA VAL A 298 15.69 7.30 -16.30
C VAL A 298 15.26 7.44 -17.75
N LYS A 299 14.17 8.16 -18.01
CA LYS A 299 13.68 8.43 -19.37
C LYS A 299 12.69 9.58 -19.35
N LEU A 300 12.75 10.44 -20.38
CA LEU A 300 11.75 11.49 -20.58
C LEU A 300 10.34 10.88 -20.68
N GLY A 301 9.43 11.33 -19.81
CA GLY A 301 8.06 10.80 -19.69
C GLY A 301 7.87 9.76 -18.57
N VAL A 302 8.94 9.06 -18.18
CA VAL A 302 8.95 8.17 -16.99
C VAL A 302 9.37 8.95 -15.75
N ASP A 303 10.32 9.87 -15.91
CA ASP A 303 10.77 10.77 -14.86
C ASP A 303 9.61 11.61 -14.30
N GLY A 304 9.56 11.76 -12.98
CA GLY A 304 8.48 12.46 -12.29
C GLY A 304 8.10 11.84 -10.96
N GLN A 305 6.89 12.14 -10.49
CA GLN A 305 6.42 11.71 -9.18
C GLN A 305 5.60 10.42 -9.26
N TRP A 306 6.00 9.47 -8.42
CA TRP A 306 5.44 8.14 -8.29
C TRP A 306 5.05 7.87 -6.84
N VAL A 307 4.12 6.94 -6.63
CA VAL A 307 3.70 6.50 -5.29
C VAL A 307 4.01 5.02 -5.16
N VAL A 308 4.65 4.62 -4.07
CA VAL A 308 4.92 3.20 -3.76
C VAL A 308 3.62 2.49 -3.43
N ASP A 309 3.27 1.48 -4.22
CA ASP A 309 2.13 0.60 -3.95
C ASP A 309 2.54 -0.64 -3.18
N THR A 310 3.64 -1.27 -3.61
CA THR A 310 4.23 -2.44 -2.96
C THR A 310 5.74 -2.25 -2.87
N ILE A 311 6.33 -2.65 -1.76
CA ILE A 311 7.77 -2.87 -1.64
C ILE A 311 8.02 -4.29 -1.15
N THR A 312 8.94 -4.98 -1.82
CA THR A 312 9.43 -6.29 -1.41
C THR A 312 10.92 -6.17 -1.12
N HIS A 313 11.31 -6.39 0.13
CA HIS A 313 12.70 -6.59 0.51
C HIS A 313 13.04 -8.06 0.41
N ASP A 314 14.13 -8.39 -0.28
CA ASP A 314 14.66 -9.74 -0.36
C ASP A 314 16.12 -9.72 0.13
N PHE A 315 16.37 -10.44 1.20
CA PHE A 315 17.68 -10.65 1.80
C PHE A 315 18.03 -12.12 1.65
N SER A 316 19.14 -12.43 0.98
CA SER A 316 19.61 -13.79 0.75
C SER A 316 21.14 -13.82 0.66
N ALA A 317 21.72 -14.97 0.32
CA ALA A 317 23.16 -15.09 0.06
C ALA A 317 23.68 -14.12 -1.04
N ASN A 318 22.80 -13.69 -1.96
CA ASN A 318 23.13 -12.72 -3.01
C ASN A 318 23.12 -11.26 -2.50
N GLY A 319 22.87 -11.06 -1.21
CA GLY A 319 22.81 -9.76 -0.55
C GLY A 319 21.38 -9.27 -0.33
N TRP A 320 21.24 -7.95 -0.15
CA TRP A 320 19.95 -7.30 0.11
C TRP A 320 19.51 -6.48 -1.10
N SER A 321 18.28 -6.71 -1.54
CA SER A 321 17.62 -6.01 -2.64
C SER A 321 16.25 -5.50 -2.22
N SER A 322 15.75 -4.49 -2.94
CA SER A 322 14.42 -3.93 -2.71
C SER A 322 13.74 -3.69 -4.03
N SER A 323 12.67 -4.43 -4.29
CA SER A 323 11.84 -4.31 -5.48
C SER A 323 10.61 -3.47 -5.15
N LEU A 324 10.35 -2.45 -5.96
CA LEU A 324 9.27 -1.50 -5.79
C LEU A 324 8.27 -1.65 -6.92
N GLU A 325 6.99 -1.72 -6.58
CA GLU A 325 5.89 -1.50 -7.52
C GLU A 325 5.32 -0.11 -7.27
N LEU A 326 5.41 0.76 -8.27
CA LEU A 326 4.99 2.14 -8.20
C LEU A 326 3.78 2.37 -9.11
N VAL A 327 2.85 3.19 -8.63
CA VAL A 327 1.71 3.68 -9.41
C VAL A 327 1.86 5.17 -9.70
N ILE A 328 1.30 5.60 -10.83
CA ILE A 328 1.38 6.98 -11.27
C ILE A 328 0.70 7.93 -10.26
N SER A 329 1.37 9.02 -9.93
CA SER A 329 0.77 10.06 -9.08
C SER A 329 -0.22 10.92 -9.88
N LYS A 330 -1.22 11.51 -9.22
CA LYS A 330 -2.15 12.45 -9.86
C LYS A 330 -1.43 13.62 -10.55
N ALA A 331 -0.34 14.09 -9.95
CA ALA A 331 0.46 15.18 -10.50
C ALA A 331 1.15 14.77 -11.81
N GLN A 332 1.67 13.53 -11.87
CA GLN A 332 2.31 13.00 -13.06
C GLN A 332 1.30 12.68 -14.16
N LEU A 333 0.15 12.09 -13.81
CA LEU A 333 -0.93 11.79 -14.76
C LEU A 333 -1.45 13.06 -15.46
N LYS A 334 -1.60 14.16 -14.71
CA LYS A 334 -1.96 15.46 -15.30
C LYS A 334 -0.90 16.01 -16.26
N LYS A 335 0.38 15.67 -16.04
CA LYS A 335 1.46 16.08 -16.95
C LYS A 335 1.48 15.21 -18.21
N SER A 336 1.27 13.91 -18.09
CA SER A 336 1.25 13.00 -19.24
C SER A 336 0.06 13.27 -20.18
N ARG A 337 -1.10 13.67 -19.63
CA ARG A 337 -2.30 14.01 -20.42
C ARG A 337 -2.30 15.42 -21.01
N LYS A 338 -1.35 16.30 -20.65
CA LYS A 338 -1.27 17.63 -21.27
C LYS A 338 -0.83 17.47 -22.72
N PRO A 339 -1.59 18.02 -23.70
CA PRO A 339 -1.13 18.03 -25.08
C PRO A 339 0.23 18.74 -25.13
N ALA A 340 1.17 18.17 -25.88
CA ALA A 340 2.45 18.81 -26.15
C ALA A 340 2.17 20.25 -26.60
N LYS A 341 2.69 21.25 -25.86
CA LYS A 341 2.59 22.64 -26.29
C LYS A 341 3.13 22.69 -27.72
N LYS A 342 2.27 22.96 -28.72
CA LYS A 342 2.71 23.33 -30.06
C LYS A 342 3.74 24.45 -29.85
N LYS A 343 5.01 24.21 -30.21
CA LYS A 343 6.02 25.26 -30.24
C LYS A 343 5.40 26.40 -31.07
N LYS A 344 5.17 27.57 -30.46
CA LYS A 344 4.72 28.74 -31.20
C LYS A 344 5.74 28.92 -32.35
N PRO A 345 5.30 29.03 -33.62
CA PRO A 345 6.24 29.37 -34.67
C PRO A 345 6.91 30.69 -34.29
N ALA A 346 8.23 30.74 -34.38
CA ALA A 346 8.99 31.95 -34.11
C ALA A 346 8.37 33.08 -34.95
N LYS A 347 7.95 34.17 -34.29
CA LYS A 347 7.53 35.39 -34.99
C LYS A 347 8.70 35.78 -35.89
N LYS A 348 8.54 35.69 -37.22
CA LYS A 348 9.43 36.38 -38.15
C LYS A 348 9.34 37.85 -37.81
N LEU A 349 10.42 38.44 -37.29
CA LEU A 349 10.59 39.88 -37.31
C LEU A 349 10.69 40.27 -38.78
N VAL A 350 9.67 40.94 -39.30
CA VAL A 350 9.82 41.74 -40.51
C VAL A 350 10.56 42.99 -40.07
N SER A 351 11.81 43.12 -40.49
CA SER A 351 12.56 44.37 -40.43
C SER A 351 11.90 45.36 -41.37
N ILE A 352 11.32 46.43 -40.81
CA ILE A 352 11.06 47.65 -41.55
C ILE A 352 12.33 48.49 -41.37
N THR A 353 13.08 48.65 -42.45
CA THR A 353 14.13 49.67 -42.55
C THR A 353 13.60 50.75 -43.50
N ALA A 354 13.89 51.99 -43.14
CA ALA A 354 13.43 53.29 -43.65
C ALA A 354 13.10 53.39 -45.16
#